data_AF-A0A7R9GCM7-F1
#
_entry.id   AF-A0A7R9GCM7-F1
#
_cell.length_a   1.000
_cell.length_b   1.000
_cell.length_c   1.000
_cell.angle_alpha   90.00
_cell.angle_beta   90.00
_cell.angle_gamma   90.00
#
_symmetry.space_group_name_H-M   'P 1'
#
loop_
_entity.id
_entity.type
_entity.pdbx_description
1 polymer ?
#
loop_
_entity_poly.entity_id
_entity_poly.type
_entity_poly.pdbx_seq_one_letter_code
_entity_poly.pdbx_strand_id
1 'polypeptide(L)'
;MAAEVELEKCANETRGEEKEKMDVKETRLPQKRFFRQRAHCNPLSDRPMYHPEKPELMDWSEYYPHFFKPGDAGHSEKRVEILDVGCGYGGLLLELAKIFPEKLALGFEIRTKVSKYVQCKIEALRKQEPGKYQNAACIRTNAMKYMLNFFAKEQLTHMFFLFPDPHFKKKKHKWRIINDRLLHQYAFCMAVGGLVYTLTDVEQLHQWMVKHLRAHPLFEEVPEEELKGDPVHDVIWESSEEGKKVTRNEGSKFLAVFKRIEVPGISAQSLMDSHPPTKRVKIANEESNNGKSETRGMSMNKVFCNEHPDATLIEDYHAGDQICSECGKVVGDRVIDVGTEWRTFGDKQDQDPSRVGAAENPLLGSGDLSTMIGPSNHSASFDEFGAAKYQNKRTMSSSDRTLINSFREIGTMADRINLPRTIVDRANLLFKQVHESRSLKGRSNDAIASACLYIACRQENVPRTFKEICAISKVSKKEIGLPNPVQRAATHIAKKAGELDIVPGRSPISVAAAAIYMASQASEDKKTPKEIGDVAGVADVTIKQAYKLMYPRAAELFPKDFKFFTPVEQLPLQ
;
A
#
# COMPACT_ATOMS: atom_id res chain seq x y z
N MET A 1 4.67 -7.90 25.77
CA MET A 1 5.67 -8.91 25.35
C MET A 1 6.40 -8.57 24.04
N ALA A 2 5.81 -8.62 22.84
CA ALA A 2 6.57 -8.35 21.60
C ALA A 2 7.08 -6.89 21.48
N ALA A 3 6.27 -5.90 21.90
CA ALA A 3 6.65 -4.49 21.92
C ALA A 3 7.69 -4.12 23.00
N GLU A 4 7.66 -4.81 24.15
CA GLU A 4 8.67 -4.64 25.22
C GLU A 4 10.01 -5.25 24.81
N VAL A 5 9.99 -6.36 24.05
CA VAL A 5 11.20 -7.00 23.51
C VAL A 5 11.84 -6.17 22.39
N GLU A 6 11.08 -5.40 21.61
CA GLU A 6 11.64 -4.45 20.63
C GLU A 6 12.20 -3.18 21.29
N LEU A 7 11.56 -2.68 22.36
CA LEU A 7 12.10 -1.58 23.18
C LEU A 7 13.40 -2.00 23.89
N GLU A 8 13.49 -3.23 24.40
CA GLU A 8 14.73 -3.79 24.95
C GLU A 8 15.81 -4.04 23.90
N LYS A 9 15.45 -4.42 22.66
CA LYS A 9 16.41 -4.53 21.55
C LYS A 9 16.92 -3.18 21.10
N CYS A 10 16.08 -2.15 21.05
CA CYS A 10 16.50 -0.78 20.76
C CYS A 10 17.40 -0.23 21.90
N ALA A 11 17.06 -0.53 23.15
CA ALA A 11 17.89 -0.23 24.33
C ALA A 11 19.23 -1.00 24.33
N ASN A 12 19.24 -2.23 23.82
CA ASN A 12 20.45 -3.05 23.71
C ASN A 12 21.31 -2.73 22.48
N GLU A 13 20.75 -2.22 21.39
CA GLU A 13 21.51 -1.61 20.29
C GLU A 13 22.18 -0.31 20.77
N THR A 14 21.51 0.49 21.61
CA THR A 14 22.17 1.61 22.30
C THR A 14 23.25 1.16 23.31
N ARG A 15 23.11 0.00 23.98
CA ARG A 15 24.15 -0.56 24.89
C ARG A 15 25.30 -1.25 24.16
N GLY A 16 25.08 -1.76 22.95
CA GLY A 16 26.12 -2.38 22.10
C GLY A 16 27.09 -1.38 21.48
N GLU A 17 26.67 -0.11 21.37
CA GLU A 17 27.50 1.01 20.91
C GLU A 17 28.22 1.76 22.06
N GLU A 18 28.04 1.34 23.32
CA GLU A 18 28.68 1.90 24.53
C GLU A 18 30.09 1.34 24.83
N LYS A 19 30.85 0.94 23.81
CA LYS A 19 32.30 0.64 23.95
C LYS A 19 33.20 1.65 23.24
N GLU A 20 32.90 2.93 23.38
CA GLU A 20 33.90 3.99 23.46
C GLU A 20 33.39 5.04 24.47
N LYS A 21 33.44 4.70 25.76
CA LYS A 21 33.49 5.73 26.80
C LYS A 21 34.80 6.50 26.57
N MET A 22 34.74 7.60 25.80
CA MET A 22 35.70 8.68 25.98
C MET A 22 35.54 9.13 27.44
N ASP A 23 36.58 8.91 28.23
CA ASP A 23 36.67 9.32 29.62
C ASP A 23 36.31 10.81 29.72
N VAL A 24 35.18 11.13 30.37
CA VAL A 24 34.59 12.48 30.49
C VAL A 24 35.41 13.39 31.43
N LYS A 25 36.68 13.04 31.67
CA LYS A 25 37.59 13.73 32.58
C LYS A 25 38.43 14.83 31.95
N GLU A 26 38.45 14.98 30.62
CA GLU A 26 39.21 16.05 29.97
C GLU A 26 38.30 17.13 29.37
N THR A 27 38.58 18.38 29.70
CA THR A 27 38.01 19.62 29.14
C THR A 27 38.36 19.82 27.66
N ARG A 28 38.64 18.77 26.87
CA ARG A 28 39.07 18.88 25.47
C ARG A 28 37.87 18.90 24.51
N LEU A 29 37.96 19.70 23.46
CA LEU A 29 36.96 19.73 22.39
C LEU A 29 36.91 18.39 21.64
N PRO A 30 35.72 17.92 21.21
CA PRO A 30 35.61 16.68 20.46
C PRO A 30 36.32 16.80 19.11
N GLN A 31 36.97 15.71 18.69
CA GLN A 31 37.69 15.67 17.42
C GLN A 31 36.80 15.11 16.31
N LYS A 32 36.57 15.88 15.24
CA LYS A 32 35.66 15.53 14.13
C LYS A 32 35.93 14.15 13.52
N ARG A 33 37.19 13.68 13.48
CA ARG A 33 37.57 12.40 12.88
C ARG A 33 36.80 11.21 13.45
N PHE A 34 36.42 11.25 14.74
CA PHE A 34 35.67 10.19 15.41
C PHE A 34 34.15 10.25 15.18
N PHE A 35 33.66 11.39 14.68
CA PHE A 35 32.23 11.66 14.48
C PHE A 35 31.86 11.81 13.00
N ARG A 36 32.70 11.32 12.08
CA ARG A 36 32.41 11.35 10.64
C ARG A 36 31.28 10.38 10.29
N GLN A 37 30.33 10.86 9.52
CA GLN A 37 29.22 10.09 8.96
C GLN A 37 28.97 10.58 7.52
N ARG A 38 28.39 9.72 6.66
CA ARG A 38 27.99 10.13 5.31
C ARG A 38 27.06 11.35 5.39
N ALA A 39 27.30 12.33 4.51
CA ALA A 39 26.58 13.61 4.52
C ALA A 39 25.08 13.44 4.22
N HIS A 40 24.75 12.52 3.31
CA HIS A 40 23.39 12.31 2.85
C HIS A 40 22.70 11.20 3.65
N CYS A 41 21.50 11.50 4.15
CA CYS A 41 20.56 10.52 4.68
C CYS A 41 19.25 10.58 3.89
N ASN A 42 18.43 9.53 3.98
CA ASN A 42 17.05 9.61 3.48
C ASN A 42 16.19 10.17 4.62
N PRO A 43 15.71 11.42 4.54
CA PRO A 43 14.88 12.00 5.60
C PRO A 43 13.53 11.31 5.74
N LEU A 44 13.08 10.53 4.75
CA LEU A 44 11.83 9.78 4.86
C LEU A 44 12.02 8.41 5.51
N SER A 45 13.25 7.96 5.80
CA SER A 45 13.45 6.67 6.46
C SER A 45 12.83 6.65 7.85
N ASP A 46 12.17 5.54 8.19
CA ASP A 46 11.64 5.31 9.53
C ASP A 46 12.76 4.78 10.42
N ARG A 47 13.34 5.71 11.20
CA ARG A 47 14.25 5.38 12.30
C ARG A 47 13.62 5.92 13.58
N PRO A 48 13.66 5.16 14.68
CA PRO A 48 13.19 5.66 15.96
C PRO A 48 14.04 6.88 16.33
N MET A 49 13.36 8.01 16.54
CA MET A 49 13.92 9.26 17.03
C MET A 49 12.98 9.80 18.09
N TYR A 50 13.54 10.24 19.20
CA TYR A 50 12.77 10.89 20.24
C TYR A 50 12.13 12.18 19.71
N HIS A 51 10.86 12.35 20.03
CA HIS A 51 10.11 13.58 19.86
C HIS A 51 9.01 13.59 20.95
N PRO A 52 8.66 14.76 21.49
CA PRO A 52 7.53 14.87 22.41
C PRO A 52 6.21 14.65 21.65
N GLU A 53 5.13 14.28 22.34
CA GLU A 53 3.81 14.17 21.69
C GLU A 53 3.28 15.54 21.24
N LYS A 54 3.58 16.59 22.03
CA LYS A 54 3.21 17.99 21.77
C LYS A 54 4.24 18.95 22.40
N PRO A 55 4.32 20.21 21.95
CA PRO A 55 5.34 21.17 22.42
C PRO A 55 5.38 21.36 23.93
N GLU A 56 4.23 21.29 24.60
CA GLU A 56 4.13 21.50 26.06
C GLU A 56 4.77 20.36 26.87
N LEU A 57 4.96 19.18 26.26
CA LEU A 57 5.56 18.01 26.91
C LEU A 57 7.07 17.89 26.65
N MET A 58 7.67 18.86 25.95
CA MET A 58 9.10 18.86 25.69
C MET A 58 9.89 19.21 26.94
N ASP A 59 10.76 18.30 27.38
CA ASP A 59 11.70 18.56 28.48
C ASP A 59 12.98 19.22 27.95
N TRP A 60 13.14 20.51 28.26
CA TRP A 60 14.29 21.30 27.85
C TRP A 60 15.46 21.25 28.84
N SER A 61 15.30 20.62 30.01
CA SER A 61 16.30 20.61 31.10
C SER A 61 17.58 19.87 30.73
N GLU A 62 17.50 18.82 29.92
CA GLU A 62 18.67 18.10 29.39
C GLU A 62 19.53 19.01 28.49
N TYR A 63 18.87 19.88 27.72
CA TYR A 63 19.51 20.69 26.68
C TYR A 63 19.99 22.04 27.20
N TYR A 64 19.21 22.64 28.11
CA TYR A 64 19.42 23.97 28.66
C TYR A 64 19.38 23.94 30.20
N PRO A 65 20.29 23.19 30.87
CA PRO A 65 20.23 22.97 32.32
C PRO A 65 20.42 24.24 33.16
N HIS A 66 20.92 25.33 32.57
CA HIS A 66 21.00 26.63 33.22
C HIS A 66 19.64 27.33 33.37
N PHE A 67 18.69 27.03 32.47
CA PHE A 67 17.41 27.74 32.36
C PHE A 67 16.21 26.90 32.79
N PHE A 68 16.35 25.57 32.86
CA PHE A 68 15.26 24.64 33.18
C PHE A 68 15.75 23.58 34.17
N LYS A 69 14.90 23.20 35.13
CA LYS A 69 15.18 22.07 36.02
C LYS A 69 14.46 20.81 35.53
N PRO A 70 14.97 19.61 35.83
CA PRO A 70 14.28 18.36 35.51
C PRO A 70 12.86 18.36 36.09
N GLY A 71 11.86 18.13 35.24
CA GLY A 71 10.45 18.15 35.62
C GLY A 71 9.72 19.50 35.41
N ASP A 72 10.42 20.58 35.05
CA ASP A 72 9.81 21.88 34.71
C ASP A 72 9.23 21.90 33.28
N ALA A 73 8.50 20.86 32.88
CA ALA A 73 7.88 20.77 31.56
C ALA A 73 6.93 21.97 31.34
N GLY A 74 7.37 22.96 30.56
CA GLY A 74 6.56 24.10 30.15
C GLY A 74 6.40 25.26 31.14
N HIS A 75 7.13 25.27 32.28
CA HIS A 75 6.98 26.31 33.32
C HIS A 75 8.20 27.26 33.47
N SER A 76 8.88 27.58 32.37
CA SER A 76 9.91 28.62 32.32
C SER A 76 9.50 29.73 31.34
N GLU A 77 9.85 30.98 31.66
CA GLU A 77 9.63 32.12 30.76
C GLU A 77 10.49 32.02 29.48
N LYS A 78 11.62 31.31 29.54
CA LYS A 78 12.51 31.12 28.39
C LYS A 78 11.99 30.05 27.44
N ARG A 79 12.06 30.31 26.13
CA ARG A 79 11.68 29.38 25.06
C ARG A 79 12.73 29.40 23.95
N VAL A 80 12.76 28.35 23.15
CA VAL A 80 13.59 28.30 21.94
C VAL A 80 13.05 29.28 20.92
N GLU A 81 13.88 30.22 20.48
CA GLU A 81 13.50 31.27 19.53
C GLU A 81 14.30 31.19 18.22
N ILE A 82 15.45 30.50 18.23
CA ILE A 82 16.35 30.40 17.09
C ILE A 82 16.51 28.92 16.74
N LEU A 83 16.30 28.57 15.47
CA LEU A 83 16.44 27.20 14.97
C LEU A 83 17.40 27.10 13.78
N ASP A 84 18.44 26.30 13.93
CA ASP A 84 19.40 25.93 12.88
C ASP A 84 19.06 24.52 12.35
N VAL A 85 18.36 24.46 11.21
CA VAL A 85 17.88 23.20 10.63
C VAL A 85 18.97 22.56 9.78
N GLY A 86 19.44 21.39 10.21
CA GLY A 86 20.60 20.74 9.60
C GLY A 86 21.91 21.40 10.04
N CYS A 87 22.05 21.71 11.33
CA CYS A 87 23.16 22.51 11.88
C CYS A 87 24.58 21.96 11.64
N GLY A 88 24.71 20.73 11.13
CA GLY A 88 25.98 20.10 10.83
C GLY A 88 26.87 20.01 12.06
N TYR A 89 28.13 20.41 11.93
CA TYR A 89 29.07 20.42 13.06
C TYR A 89 28.91 21.62 14.01
N GLY A 90 27.77 22.33 13.96
CA GLY A 90 27.37 23.37 14.92
C GLY A 90 28.17 24.67 14.79
N GLY A 91 28.66 25.00 13.59
CA GLY A 91 29.43 26.23 13.35
C GLY A 91 28.59 27.48 13.55
N LEU A 92 27.53 27.64 12.74
CA LEU A 92 26.57 28.74 12.84
C LEU A 92 25.91 28.78 14.23
N LEU A 93 25.35 27.65 14.70
CA LEU A 93 24.70 27.54 16.00
C LEU A 93 25.50 28.18 17.15
N LEU A 94 26.81 27.94 17.21
CA LEU A 94 27.66 28.48 18.27
C LEU A 94 27.95 29.99 18.10
N GLU A 95 27.99 30.50 16.88
CA GLU A 95 28.11 31.95 16.66
C GLU A 95 26.79 32.67 16.97
N LEU A 96 25.64 32.09 16.59
CA LEU A 96 24.32 32.60 16.94
C LEU A 96 24.14 32.70 18.46
N ALA A 97 24.65 31.72 19.21
CA ALA A 97 24.63 31.74 20.67
C ALA A 97 25.40 32.93 21.27
N LYS A 98 26.47 33.41 20.60
CA LYS A 98 27.21 34.61 21.01
C LYS A 98 26.52 35.89 20.59
N ILE A 99 25.94 35.92 19.39
CA ILE A 99 25.23 37.09 18.84
C ILE A 99 23.96 37.35 19.66
N PHE A 100 23.24 36.30 20.04
CA PHE A 100 21.97 36.37 20.77
C PHE A 100 22.06 35.65 22.12
N PRO A 101 22.83 36.15 23.10
CA PRO A 101 23.02 35.49 24.40
C PRO A 101 21.71 35.31 25.17
N GLU A 102 20.74 36.20 24.92
CA GLU A 102 19.43 36.18 25.59
C GLU A 102 18.43 35.18 24.99
N LYS A 103 18.67 34.73 23.75
CA LYS A 103 17.76 33.83 23.03
C LYS A 103 18.30 32.40 23.05
N LEU A 104 17.41 31.43 23.23
CA LEU A 104 17.78 30.02 23.16
C LEU A 104 17.85 29.58 21.68
N ALA A 105 19.02 29.08 21.28
CA ALA A 105 19.34 28.62 19.93
C ALA A 105 19.49 27.10 19.89
N LEU A 106 18.71 26.47 19.01
CA LEU A 106 18.62 25.02 18.88
C LEU A 106 19.06 24.56 17.48
N GLY A 107 19.99 23.61 17.44
CA GLY A 107 20.35 22.88 16.24
C GLY A 107 19.52 21.60 16.10
N PHE A 108 18.86 21.43 14.95
CA PHE A 108 18.32 20.13 14.53
C PHE A 108 19.31 19.43 13.61
N GLU A 109 19.69 18.20 13.93
CA GLU A 109 20.55 17.38 13.08
C GLU A 109 20.07 15.94 13.05
N ILE A 110 19.88 15.40 11.85
CA ILE A 110 19.31 14.07 11.64
C ILE A 110 20.35 12.96 11.82
N ARG A 111 21.64 13.26 11.67
CA ARG A 111 22.75 12.29 11.75
C ARG A 111 23.19 12.08 13.20
N THR A 112 23.23 10.83 13.64
CA THR A 112 23.60 10.44 15.02
C THR A 112 24.99 10.91 15.44
N LYS A 113 26.02 10.66 14.62
CA LYS A 113 27.39 11.02 15.00
C LYS A 113 27.60 12.53 15.01
N VAL A 114 26.94 13.24 14.09
CA VAL A 114 27.11 14.69 13.95
C VAL A 114 26.38 15.43 15.07
N SER A 115 25.13 15.06 15.37
CA SER A 115 24.40 15.61 16.53
C SER A 115 25.16 15.37 17.84
N LYS A 116 25.68 14.15 18.06
CA LYS A 116 26.48 13.86 19.27
C LYS A 116 27.76 14.69 19.36
N TYR A 117 28.44 14.93 18.23
CA TYR A 117 29.60 15.83 18.20
C TYR A 117 29.24 17.24 18.69
N VAL A 118 28.13 17.79 18.20
CA VAL A 118 27.71 19.15 18.57
C VAL A 118 27.34 19.22 20.05
N GLN A 119 26.62 18.22 20.58
CA GLN A 119 26.33 18.12 22.01
C GLN A 119 27.61 18.10 22.86
N CYS A 120 28.56 17.20 22.56
CA CYS A 120 29.84 17.15 23.25
C CYS A 120 30.64 18.46 23.13
N LYS A 121 30.55 19.15 21.99
CA LYS A 121 31.23 20.42 21.75
C LYS A 121 30.64 21.54 22.59
N ILE A 122 29.30 21.63 22.66
CA ILE A 122 28.60 22.60 23.50
C ILE A 122 28.94 22.36 24.98
N GLU A 123 28.88 21.12 25.46
CA GLU A 123 29.24 20.78 26.83
C GLU A 123 30.68 21.14 27.17
N ALA A 124 31.63 20.82 26.28
CA ALA A 124 33.04 21.19 26.47
C ALA A 124 33.23 22.71 26.53
N LEU A 125 32.57 23.47 25.64
CA LEU A 125 32.64 24.92 25.62
C LEU A 125 32.00 25.56 26.86
N ARG A 126 30.88 25.04 27.36
CA ARG A 126 30.26 25.49 28.62
C ARG A 126 31.19 25.30 29.82
N LYS A 127 32.04 24.26 29.81
CA LYS A 127 33.05 24.02 30.85
C LYS A 127 34.30 24.89 30.68
N GLN A 128 34.76 25.09 29.45
CA GLN A 128 35.94 25.91 29.14
C GLN A 128 35.69 27.41 29.35
N GLU A 129 34.49 27.88 29.03
CA GLU A 129 34.08 29.28 29.11
C GLU A 129 32.82 29.42 29.98
N PRO A 130 32.98 29.41 31.33
CA PRO A 130 31.85 29.53 32.25
C PRO A 130 30.97 30.75 31.93
N GLY A 131 29.66 30.54 31.92
CA GLY A 131 28.67 31.57 31.58
C GLY A 131 28.38 31.74 30.09
N LYS A 132 29.19 31.20 29.18
CA LYS A 132 28.91 31.21 27.74
C LYS A 132 28.24 29.94 27.26
N TYR A 133 27.57 30.02 26.11
CA TYR A 133 26.91 28.91 25.40
C TYR A 133 25.83 28.16 26.21
N GLN A 134 25.34 28.75 27.31
CA GLN A 134 24.25 28.19 28.09
C GLN A 134 22.94 28.17 27.28
N ASN A 135 22.84 29.06 26.30
CA ASN A 135 21.72 29.26 25.39
C ASN A 135 21.82 28.47 24.08
N ALA A 136 22.81 27.58 23.91
CA ALA A 136 22.94 26.75 22.70
C ALA A 136 22.66 25.28 23.00
N ALA A 137 21.88 24.59 22.17
CA ALA A 137 21.71 23.14 22.26
C ALA A 137 21.57 22.47 20.90
N CYS A 138 21.73 21.13 20.84
CA CYS A 138 21.53 20.34 19.63
C CYS A 138 20.73 19.07 19.93
N ILE A 139 19.69 18.82 19.12
CA ILE A 139 18.83 17.64 19.22
C ILE A 139 18.97 16.79 17.96
N ARG A 140 19.07 15.47 18.17
CA ARG A 140 18.96 14.50 17.09
C ARG A 140 17.50 14.30 16.73
N THR A 141 17.05 14.90 15.64
CA THR A 141 15.66 14.77 15.17
C THR A 141 15.53 14.95 13.67
N ASN A 142 14.33 14.68 13.16
CA ASN A 142 13.96 14.90 11.78
C ASN A 142 13.01 16.08 11.65
N ALA A 143 13.55 17.21 11.22
CA ALA A 143 12.80 18.45 11.02
C ALA A 143 11.61 18.29 10.06
N MET A 144 11.67 17.35 9.09
CA MET A 144 10.57 17.13 8.15
C MET A 144 9.39 16.36 8.74
N LYS A 145 9.61 15.62 9.83
CA LYS A 145 8.58 14.76 10.45
C LYS A 145 8.04 15.34 11.76
N TYR A 146 8.93 15.84 12.61
CA TYR A 146 8.62 16.05 14.03
C TYR A 146 8.72 17.51 14.47
N MET A 147 8.96 18.47 13.57
CA MET A 147 9.20 19.86 13.97
C MET A 147 8.03 20.47 14.74
N LEU A 148 6.78 20.21 14.33
CA LEU A 148 5.59 20.70 15.02
C LEU A 148 5.41 20.11 16.43
N ASN A 149 6.10 19.02 16.75
CA ASN A 149 6.09 18.46 18.09
C ASN A 149 6.93 19.30 19.07
N PHE A 150 7.94 20.04 18.60
CA PHE A 150 8.87 20.76 19.48
C PHE A 150 8.48 22.22 19.75
N PHE A 151 7.67 22.84 18.88
CA PHE A 151 7.43 24.29 18.91
C PHE A 151 5.95 24.63 18.90
N ALA A 152 5.57 25.57 19.76
CA ALA A 152 4.25 26.18 19.72
C ALA A 152 4.11 27.14 18.52
N LYS A 153 2.87 27.52 18.23
CA LYS A 153 2.56 28.55 17.23
C LYS A 153 3.32 29.85 17.55
N GLU A 154 3.90 30.46 16.52
CA GLU A 154 4.54 31.79 16.59
C GLU A 154 5.68 31.90 17.63
N GLN A 155 6.41 30.81 17.87
CA GLN A 155 7.50 30.75 18.84
C GLN A 155 8.86 31.19 18.28
N LEU A 156 9.17 30.85 17.03
CA LEU A 156 10.49 31.04 16.42
C LEU A 156 10.64 32.43 15.81
N THR A 157 11.73 33.12 16.12
CA THR A 157 12.08 34.41 15.51
C THR A 157 13.06 34.25 14.35
N HIS A 158 13.91 33.21 14.36
CA HIS A 158 14.89 32.96 13.29
C HIS A 158 14.93 31.47 12.92
N MET A 159 14.95 31.18 11.63
CA MET A 159 15.16 29.83 11.09
C MET A 159 16.26 29.84 10.02
N PHE A 160 17.20 28.89 10.12
CA PHE A 160 18.34 28.79 9.23
C PHE A 160 18.35 27.48 8.45
N PHE A 161 18.58 27.57 7.13
CA PHE A 161 18.74 26.45 6.21
C PHE A 161 20.02 26.66 5.39
N LEU A 162 21.16 26.28 5.96
CA LEU A 162 22.46 26.46 5.31
C LEU A 162 22.95 25.17 4.66
N PHE A 163 23.33 25.27 3.39
CA PHE A 163 23.84 24.20 2.55
C PHE A 163 22.99 22.91 2.59
N PRO A 164 21.65 22.99 2.45
CA PRO A 164 20.81 21.80 2.43
C PRO A 164 21.12 20.91 1.20
N ASP A 165 20.82 19.61 1.31
CA ASP A 165 21.04 18.68 0.19
C ASP A 165 20.21 19.07 -1.05
N PRO A 166 20.84 19.31 -2.21
CA PRO A 166 20.15 19.75 -3.42
C PRO A 166 19.23 18.69 -4.03
N HIS A 167 19.46 17.40 -3.75
CA HIS A 167 18.68 16.29 -4.29
C HIS A 167 18.33 16.41 -5.78
N PHE A 168 19.34 16.51 -6.65
CA PHE A 168 19.21 16.83 -8.09
C PHE A 168 18.24 15.97 -8.91
N LYS A 169 17.91 14.75 -8.46
CA LYS A 169 17.00 13.86 -9.19
C LYS A 169 15.56 14.30 -8.89
N LYS A 170 14.75 14.58 -9.94
CA LYS A 170 13.33 15.01 -9.82
C LYS A 170 12.52 14.18 -8.80
N LYS A 171 12.67 12.85 -8.81
CA LYS A 171 12.01 11.93 -7.86
C LYS A 171 12.38 12.13 -6.38
N LYS A 172 13.49 12.82 -6.10
CA LYS A 172 14.00 13.16 -4.77
C LYS A 172 13.72 14.61 -4.37
N HIS A 173 13.08 15.44 -5.20
CA HIS A 173 12.76 16.82 -4.81
C HIS A 173 11.87 16.89 -3.58
N LYS A 174 11.04 15.87 -3.34
CA LYS A 174 10.26 15.69 -2.11
C LYS A 174 11.10 15.58 -0.82
N TRP A 175 12.42 15.40 -0.94
CA TRP A 175 13.35 15.36 0.19
C TRP A 175 14.02 16.72 0.45
N ARG A 176 13.78 17.74 -0.39
CA ARG A 176 14.32 19.09 -0.16
C ARG A 176 13.64 19.71 1.06
N ILE A 177 14.43 20.29 1.94
CA ILE A 177 13.96 20.89 3.19
C ILE A 177 13.08 22.13 2.92
N ILE A 178 13.27 22.82 1.81
CA ILE A 178 12.37 23.88 1.34
C ILE A 178 11.42 23.30 0.28
N ASN A 179 10.15 23.19 0.64
CA ASN A 179 9.04 22.81 -0.23
C ASN A 179 7.71 23.33 0.35
N ASP A 180 6.66 23.39 -0.47
CA ASP A 180 5.38 24.02 -0.11
C ASP A 180 4.77 23.48 1.19
N ARG A 181 4.84 22.16 1.41
CA ARG A 181 4.26 21.51 2.60
C ARG A 181 4.97 21.95 3.89
N LEU A 182 6.31 22.00 3.85
CA LEU A 182 7.09 22.38 5.02
C LEU A 182 7.03 23.89 5.28
N LEU A 183 6.88 24.71 4.24
CA LEU A 183 6.72 26.16 4.40
C LEU A 183 5.49 26.53 5.25
N HIS A 184 4.38 25.78 5.14
CA HIS A 184 3.22 25.96 6.02
C HIS A 184 3.57 25.69 7.49
N GLN A 185 4.37 24.65 7.76
CA GLN A 185 4.81 24.33 9.13
C GLN A 185 5.79 25.39 9.66
N TYR A 186 6.70 25.90 8.81
CA TYR A 186 7.62 26.97 9.18
C TYR A 186 6.85 28.25 9.52
N ALA A 187 5.88 28.62 8.68
CA ALA A 187 5.02 29.78 8.93
C ALA A 187 4.20 29.63 10.23
N PHE A 188 3.76 28.42 10.57
CA PHE A 188 3.06 28.14 11.83
C PHE A 188 3.97 28.36 13.05
N CYS A 189 5.19 27.83 13.03
CA CYS A 189 6.13 27.95 14.14
C CYS A 189 6.73 29.36 14.28
N MET A 190 6.74 30.17 13.21
CA MET A 190 7.43 31.46 13.20
C MET A 190 6.55 32.65 13.62
N ALA A 191 7.09 33.48 14.51
CA ALA A 191 6.48 34.74 14.93
C ALA A 191 6.34 35.73 13.76
N VAL A 192 5.34 36.62 13.80
CA VAL A 192 5.20 37.70 12.81
C VAL A 192 6.47 38.53 12.82
N GLY A 193 7.06 38.76 11.65
CA GLY A 193 8.33 39.46 11.49
C GLY A 193 9.58 38.60 11.66
N GLY A 194 9.46 37.31 11.99
CA GLY A 194 10.59 36.39 12.07
C GLY A 194 11.26 36.16 10.71
N LEU A 195 12.53 35.79 10.72
CA LEU A 195 13.39 35.70 9.52
C LEU A 195 13.80 34.26 9.19
N VAL A 196 13.64 33.89 7.92
CA VAL A 196 14.10 32.62 7.33
C VAL A 196 15.32 32.91 6.47
N TYR A 197 16.45 32.28 6.79
CA TYR A 197 17.69 32.40 6.05
C TYR A 197 17.96 31.14 5.25
N THR A 198 18.24 31.31 3.96
CA THR A 198 18.67 30.22 3.07
C THR A 198 20.01 30.57 2.45
N LEU A 199 20.98 29.66 2.53
CA LEU A 199 22.31 29.84 1.92
C LEU A 199 22.74 28.54 1.26
N THR A 200 23.20 28.59 0.01
CA THR A 200 23.71 27.41 -0.70
C THR A 200 24.76 27.80 -1.72
N ASP A 201 25.63 26.87 -2.09
CA ASP A 201 26.57 26.94 -3.20
C ASP A 201 25.98 26.43 -4.53
N VAL A 202 24.74 25.94 -4.53
CA VAL A 202 24.07 25.39 -5.71
C VAL A 202 23.00 26.37 -6.22
N GLU A 203 23.28 27.06 -7.32
CA GLU A 203 22.38 28.06 -7.91
C GLU A 203 20.96 27.51 -8.19
N GLN A 204 20.87 26.30 -8.75
CA GLN A 204 19.58 25.65 -9.02
C GLN A 204 18.76 25.38 -7.74
N LEU A 205 19.44 25.13 -6.62
CA LEU A 205 18.78 24.94 -5.33
C LEU A 205 18.35 26.29 -4.77
N HIS A 206 19.18 27.33 -4.90
CA HIS A 206 18.81 28.69 -4.50
C HIS A 206 17.56 29.16 -5.24
N GLN A 207 17.53 29.06 -6.57
CA GLN A 207 16.36 29.40 -7.38
C GLN A 207 15.12 28.60 -6.97
N TRP A 208 15.29 27.32 -6.59
CA TRP A 208 14.20 26.52 -6.03
C TRP A 208 13.69 27.08 -4.71
N MET A 209 14.56 27.38 -3.75
CA MET A 209 14.17 27.90 -2.44
C MET A 209 13.44 29.23 -2.57
N VAL A 210 14.02 30.17 -3.32
CA VAL A 210 13.44 31.50 -3.60
C VAL A 210 12.07 31.37 -4.28
N LYS A 211 11.94 30.49 -5.28
CA LYS A 211 10.66 30.26 -5.96
C LYS A 211 9.55 29.83 -5.01
N HIS A 212 9.81 28.89 -4.10
CA HIS A 212 8.77 28.36 -3.20
C HIS A 212 8.45 29.37 -2.09
N LEU A 213 9.46 30.05 -1.54
CA LEU A 213 9.26 31.08 -0.53
C LEU A 213 8.50 32.30 -1.08
N ARG A 214 8.83 32.80 -2.28
CA ARG A 214 8.08 33.88 -2.96
C ARG A 214 6.64 33.50 -3.29
N ALA A 215 6.39 32.22 -3.57
CA ALA A 215 5.04 31.75 -3.89
C ALA A 215 4.15 31.57 -2.64
N HIS A 216 4.74 31.48 -1.45
CA HIS A 216 4.00 31.23 -0.22
C HIS A 216 3.43 32.54 0.36
N PRO A 217 2.13 32.60 0.72
CA PRO A 217 1.44 33.85 1.05
C PRO A 217 1.88 34.52 2.37
N LEU A 218 2.65 33.82 3.21
CA LEU A 218 3.10 34.30 4.51
C LEU A 218 4.60 34.62 4.56
N PHE A 219 5.28 34.65 3.42
CA PHE A 219 6.69 35.02 3.35
C PHE A 219 6.90 36.12 2.32
N GLU A 220 7.65 37.14 2.73
CA GLU A 220 8.07 38.25 1.89
C GLU A 220 9.60 38.29 1.85
N GLU A 221 10.18 38.49 0.67
CA GLU A 221 11.64 38.56 0.53
C GLU A 221 12.18 39.86 1.12
N VAL A 222 13.25 39.77 1.91
CA VAL A 222 13.90 40.94 2.50
C VAL A 222 14.96 41.46 1.52
N PRO A 223 14.89 42.73 1.08
CA PRO A 223 15.91 43.33 0.22
C PRO A 223 17.29 43.36 0.88
N GLU A 224 18.35 43.21 0.08
CA GLU A 224 19.75 43.17 0.56
C GLU A 224 20.16 44.43 1.34
N GLU A 225 19.59 45.59 1.00
CA GLU A 225 19.84 46.85 1.72
C GLU A 225 19.34 46.82 3.17
N GLU A 226 18.24 46.11 3.46
CA GLU A 226 17.72 45.93 4.81
C GLU A 226 18.55 44.93 5.63
N LEU A 227 19.28 44.03 4.95
CA LEU A 227 20.13 43.03 5.60
C LEU A 227 21.45 43.60 6.12
N LYS A 228 21.89 44.78 5.66
CA LYS A 228 23.16 45.39 6.11
C LYS A 228 23.18 45.73 7.61
N GLY A 229 22.01 45.88 8.24
CA GLY A 229 21.89 46.11 9.69
C GLY A 229 21.69 44.83 10.53
N ASP A 230 21.59 43.66 9.89
CA ASP A 230 21.33 42.39 10.57
C ASP A 230 22.64 41.82 11.16
N PRO A 231 22.72 41.58 12.48
CA PRO A 231 23.92 41.05 13.12
C PRO A 231 24.32 39.64 12.63
N VAL A 232 23.42 38.93 11.94
CA VAL A 232 23.70 37.61 11.36
C VAL A 232 24.29 37.70 9.96
N HIS A 233 24.04 38.80 9.23
CA HIS A 233 24.39 38.95 7.82
C HIS A 233 25.89 38.70 7.57
N ASP A 234 26.77 39.24 8.39
CA ASP A 234 28.22 39.10 8.17
C ASP A 234 28.74 37.71 8.57
N VAL A 235 28.11 37.10 9.56
CA VAL A 235 28.54 35.83 10.14
C VAL A 235 28.05 34.62 9.33
N ILE A 236 26.92 34.74 8.63
CA ILE A 236 26.28 33.61 7.95
C ILE A 236 27.15 33.02 6.82
N TRP A 237 27.95 33.85 6.16
CA TRP A 237 28.77 33.46 5.00
C TRP A 237 29.87 32.45 5.37
N GLU A 238 30.46 32.58 6.56
CA GLU A 238 31.66 31.83 6.95
C GLU A 238 31.54 31.10 8.30
N SER A 239 30.41 31.18 8.99
CA SER A 239 30.22 30.49 10.27
C SER A 239 30.03 28.97 10.12
N SER A 240 29.46 28.51 9.01
CA SER A 240 29.30 27.08 8.72
C SER A 240 30.55 26.46 8.07
N GLU A 241 30.74 25.15 8.28
CA GLU A 241 31.88 24.41 7.71
C GLU A 241 31.81 24.35 6.18
N GLU A 242 30.63 24.09 5.62
CA GLU A 242 30.36 24.17 4.20
C GLU A 242 30.63 25.58 3.67
N GLY A 243 30.22 26.65 4.36
CA GLY A 243 30.54 28.03 3.98
C GLY A 243 32.05 28.28 3.86
N LYS A 244 32.83 27.88 4.87
CA LYS A 244 34.30 27.96 4.84
C LYS A 244 34.92 27.10 3.74
N LYS A 245 34.32 25.95 3.42
CA LYS A 245 34.78 25.06 2.35
C LYS A 245 34.56 25.70 0.97
N VAL A 246 33.42 26.35 0.77
CA VAL A 246 33.10 27.03 -0.49
C VAL A 246 34.02 28.22 -0.70
N THR A 247 34.29 29.05 0.33
CA THR A 247 35.30 30.13 0.21
C THR A 247 36.67 29.60 -0.18
N ARG A 248 37.15 28.53 0.48
CA ARG A 248 38.45 27.90 0.18
C ARG A 248 38.57 27.35 -1.24
N ASN A 249 37.43 27.01 -1.85
CA ASN A 249 37.37 26.49 -3.20
C ASN A 249 36.99 27.57 -4.23
N GLU A 250 36.98 28.84 -3.84
CA GLU A 250 36.58 29.98 -4.70
C GLU A 250 35.19 29.81 -5.33
N GLY A 251 34.28 29.11 -4.63
CA GLY A 251 32.93 28.86 -5.11
C GLY A 251 31.96 29.99 -4.78
N SER A 252 30.95 30.16 -5.62
CA SER A 252 29.87 31.12 -5.38
C SER A 252 28.92 30.65 -4.26
N LYS A 253 28.34 31.61 -3.54
CA LYS A 253 27.32 31.38 -2.51
C LYS A 253 26.13 32.27 -2.81
N PHE A 254 24.93 31.73 -2.60
CA PHE A 254 23.67 32.40 -2.89
C PHE A 254 22.82 32.48 -1.62
N LEU A 255 22.70 33.69 -1.07
CA LEU A 255 21.88 34.00 0.11
C LEU A 255 20.50 34.48 -0.34
N ALA A 256 19.45 34.05 0.37
CA ALA A 256 18.15 34.71 0.34
C ALA A 256 17.53 34.70 1.74
N VAL A 257 16.90 35.80 2.11
CA VAL A 257 16.25 36.00 3.42
C VAL A 257 14.80 36.37 3.21
N PHE A 258 13.90 35.73 3.96
CA PHE A 258 12.47 35.97 3.90
C PHE A 258 11.91 36.27 5.28
N LYS A 259 11.01 37.25 5.36
CA LYS A 259 10.31 37.66 6.57
C LYS A 259 8.94 37.01 6.60
N ARG A 260 8.55 36.44 7.75
CA ARG A 260 7.19 35.97 7.97
C ARG A 260 6.26 37.18 8.12
N ILE A 261 5.20 37.23 7.34
CA ILE A 261 4.17 38.29 7.40
C ILE A 261 2.86 37.76 7.99
N GLU A 262 2.00 38.67 8.43
CA GLU A 262 0.66 38.34 8.88
C GLU A 262 -0.24 37.95 7.69
N VAL A 263 -1.30 37.18 7.94
CA VAL A 263 -2.25 36.78 6.89
C VAL A 263 -2.93 38.05 6.32
N PRO A 264 -2.77 38.37 5.02
CA PRO A 264 -3.43 39.54 4.46
C PRO A 264 -4.95 39.32 4.43
N GLY A 265 -5.70 40.11 5.21
CA GLY A 265 -7.15 40.26 5.03
C GLY A 265 -8.08 39.39 5.87
N ILE A 266 -7.62 38.74 6.94
CA ILE A 266 -8.50 38.06 7.91
C ILE A 266 -8.38 38.76 9.27
N SER A 267 -9.29 39.68 9.57
CA SER A 267 -9.51 40.06 10.96
C SER A 267 -10.19 38.88 11.67
N ALA A 268 -9.89 38.66 12.96
CA ALA A 268 -10.55 37.60 13.75
C ALA A 268 -12.09 37.68 13.71
N GLN A 269 -12.63 38.87 13.43
CA GLN A 269 -14.06 39.14 13.22
C GLN A 269 -14.62 38.43 11.97
N SER A 270 -13.89 38.48 10.84
CA SER A 270 -14.36 37.98 9.53
C SER A 270 -14.54 36.46 9.46
N LEU A 271 -13.86 35.70 10.33
CA LEU A 271 -14.03 34.25 10.45
C LEU A 271 -15.33 33.86 11.18
N MET A 272 -15.87 34.72 12.04
CA MET A 272 -17.12 34.44 12.76
C MET A 272 -18.37 34.71 11.89
N ASP A 273 -18.28 35.61 10.92
CA ASP A 273 -19.43 36.03 10.10
C ASP A 273 -19.69 35.12 8.88
N SER A 274 -18.82 34.14 8.61
CA SER A 274 -18.88 33.31 7.39
C SER A 274 -19.50 31.91 7.58
N HIS A 275 -20.06 31.59 8.76
CA HIS A 275 -20.84 30.36 8.96
C HIS A 275 -22.34 30.61 8.72
N PRO A 276 -22.97 29.99 7.70
CA PRO A 276 -24.43 29.99 7.60
C PRO A 276 -25.02 29.10 8.70
N PRO A 277 -26.16 29.47 9.32
CA PRO A 277 -26.83 28.59 10.27
C PRO A 277 -27.39 27.38 9.52
N THR A 278 -26.86 26.19 9.81
CA THR A 278 -27.37 24.93 9.27
C THR A 278 -28.78 24.69 9.80
N LYS A 279 -29.77 24.71 8.89
CA LYS A 279 -31.15 24.30 9.19
C LYS A 279 -31.14 22.81 9.54
N ARG A 280 -31.48 22.49 10.80
CA ARG A 280 -31.84 21.13 11.23
C ARG A 280 -33.00 20.60 10.38
N VAL A 281 -32.72 19.58 9.55
CA VAL A 281 -33.76 18.73 8.96
C VAL A 281 -34.13 17.67 10.00
N LYS A 282 -35.38 17.67 10.45
CA LYS A 282 -35.94 16.59 11.28
C LYS A 282 -36.26 15.42 10.37
N ILE A 283 -35.59 14.28 10.56
CA ILE A 283 -36.00 13.01 9.97
C ILE A 283 -36.78 12.25 11.04
N ALA A 284 -37.98 11.81 10.68
CA ALA A 284 -38.90 11.08 11.53
C ALA A 284 -38.38 9.65 11.79
N ASN A 285 -38.54 9.21 13.04
CA ASN A 285 -38.33 7.83 13.46
C ASN A 285 -39.38 6.92 12.82
N GLU A 286 -38.94 5.81 12.23
CA GLU A 286 -39.73 4.59 12.15
C GLU A 286 -38.96 3.45 12.81
N GLU A 287 -39.49 2.99 13.93
CA GLU A 287 -39.09 1.75 14.58
C GLU A 287 -39.66 0.56 13.78
N SER A 288 -38.85 -0.46 13.53
CA SER A 288 -39.35 -1.83 13.60
C SER A 288 -38.26 -2.80 14.04
N ASN A 289 -38.60 -3.38 15.17
CA ASN A 289 -37.95 -4.39 15.99
C ASN A 289 -37.75 -5.72 15.24
N ASN A 290 -36.57 -6.34 15.34
CA ASN A 290 -36.50 -7.77 15.65
C ASN A 290 -35.13 -8.18 16.18
N GLY A 291 -35.09 -8.56 17.45
CA GLY A 291 -33.90 -9.09 18.10
C GLY A 291 -33.60 -10.53 17.72
N LYS A 292 -32.30 -10.84 17.60
CA LYS A 292 -31.71 -12.13 18.01
C LYS A 292 -30.33 -11.85 18.58
N SER A 293 -30.14 -12.18 19.85
CA SER A 293 -28.85 -12.16 20.51
C SER A 293 -28.01 -13.32 20.01
N GLU A 294 -26.82 -13.04 19.48
CA GLU A 294 -25.74 -14.02 19.41
C GLU A 294 -24.45 -13.40 19.95
N THR A 295 -23.73 -14.26 20.65
CA THR A 295 -22.61 -14.01 21.55
C THR A 295 -21.36 -13.49 20.85
N ARG A 296 -20.83 -12.37 21.38
CA ARG A 296 -19.41 -12.00 21.56
C ARG A 296 -18.41 -12.63 20.55
N GLY A 297 -18.33 -12.06 19.36
CA GLY A 297 -17.12 -12.11 18.53
C GLY A 297 -16.28 -10.84 18.79
N MET A 298 -14.99 -10.98 19.06
CA MET A 298 -14.04 -9.87 19.11
C MET A 298 -14.20 -9.00 17.86
N SER A 299 -14.75 -7.79 18.03
CA SER A 299 -14.85 -6.80 16.96
C SER A 299 -13.44 -6.50 16.48
N MET A 300 -13.19 -6.72 15.19
CA MET A 300 -12.03 -6.14 14.52
C MET A 300 -12.01 -4.63 14.79
N ASN A 301 -10.82 -4.08 15.02
CA ASN A 301 -10.54 -2.66 15.22
C ASN A 301 -11.11 -1.85 14.04
N LYS A 302 -12.36 -1.41 14.13
CA LYS A 302 -12.89 -0.39 13.24
C LYS A 302 -12.31 0.93 13.75
N VAL A 303 -11.54 1.62 12.93
CA VAL A 303 -11.05 2.96 13.25
C VAL A 303 -12.26 3.89 13.23
N PHE A 304 -12.44 4.69 14.28
CA PHE A 304 -13.53 5.67 14.41
C PHE A 304 -13.03 6.92 15.12
N CYS A 305 -13.75 8.03 14.97
CA CYS A 305 -13.42 9.25 15.71
C CYS A 305 -13.99 9.17 17.13
N ASN A 306 -13.15 9.39 18.15
CA ASN A 306 -13.59 9.37 19.55
C ASN A 306 -14.68 10.40 19.89
N GLU A 307 -14.73 11.51 19.14
CA GLU A 307 -15.73 12.57 19.34
C GLU A 307 -16.97 12.37 18.47
N HIS A 308 -16.81 11.70 17.33
CA HIS A 308 -17.88 11.45 16.35
C HIS A 308 -17.82 9.99 15.87
N PRO A 309 -18.29 9.03 16.69
CA PRO A 309 -18.13 7.60 16.38
C PRO A 309 -18.80 7.16 15.07
N ASP A 310 -19.88 7.86 14.70
CA ASP A 310 -20.68 7.58 13.50
C ASP A 310 -20.22 8.40 12.27
N ALA A 311 -19.27 9.31 12.43
CA ALA A 311 -18.79 10.13 11.33
C ALA A 311 -18.04 9.29 10.29
N THR A 312 -18.31 9.56 9.01
CA THR A 312 -17.55 8.98 7.91
C THR A 312 -16.10 9.44 7.95
N LEU A 313 -15.17 8.51 7.75
CA LEU A 313 -13.75 8.81 7.64
C LEU A 313 -13.39 9.02 6.17
N ILE A 314 -12.72 10.12 5.88
CA ILE A 314 -12.19 10.47 4.56
C ILE A 314 -10.74 10.00 4.49
N GLU A 315 -10.40 9.22 3.46
CA GLU A 315 -9.02 8.79 3.20
C GLU A 315 -8.28 9.86 2.38
N ASP A 316 -7.26 10.47 2.98
CA ASP A 316 -6.29 11.29 2.24
C ASP A 316 -5.13 10.39 1.81
N TYR A 317 -5.22 9.85 0.59
CA TYR A 317 -4.18 9.02 -0.02
C TYR A 317 -2.83 9.74 -0.19
N HIS A 318 -2.82 11.09 -0.25
CA HIS A 318 -1.60 11.87 -0.43
C HIS A 318 -0.80 12.02 0.86
N ALA A 319 -1.48 12.05 2.00
CA ALA A 319 -0.89 12.05 3.34
C ALA A 319 -0.74 10.64 3.91
N GLY A 320 -1.59 9.71 3.47
CA GLY A 320 -1.75 8.38 4.06
C GLY A 320 -2.58 8.42 5.34
N ASP A 321 -3.54 9.34 5.45
CA ASP A 321 -4.28 9.59 6.69
C ASP A 321 -5.78 9.27 6.54
N GLN A 322 -6.42 8.87 7.63
CA GLN A 322 -7.87 8.82 7.74
C GLN A 322 -8.37 9.97 8.61
N ILE A 323 -9.22 10.81 8.04
CA ILE A 323 -9.66 12.08 8.61
C ILE A 323 -11.16 12.01 8.91
N CYS A 324 -11.56 12.36 10.12
CA CYS A 324 -12.97 12.50 10.47
C CYS A 324 -13.62 13.62 9.65
N SER A 325 -14.71 13.31 8.94
CA SER A 325 -15.45 14.31 8.14
C SER A 325 -16.11 15.42 8.95
N GLU A 326 -16.40 15.19 10.24
CA GLU A 326 -17.11 16.18 11.07
C GLU A 326 -16.16 17.12 11.83
N CYS A 327 -15.07 16.60 12.42
CA CYS A 327 -14.15 17.42 13.22
C CYS A 327 -12.74 17.59 12.62
N GLY A 328 -12.46 16.97 11.46
CA GLY A 328 -11.15 17.07 10.80
C GLY A 328 -10.02 16.35 11.55
N LYS A 329 -10.32 15.59 12.61
CA LYS A 329 -9.33 14.85 13.38
C LYS A 329 -8.79 13.68 12.57
N VAL A 330 -7.47 13.56 12.49
CA VAL A 330 -6.82 12.36 11.96
C VAL A 330 -6.98 11.22 12.98
N VAL A 331 -7.66 10.16 12.58
CA VAL A 331 -7.99 9.00 13.43
C VAL A 331 -7.15 7.76 13.13
N GLY A 332 -6.50 7.75 11.96
CA GLY A 332 -5.49 6.74 11.61
C GLY A 332 -4.41 7.39 10.76
N ASP A 333 -3.16 7.27 11.19
CA ASP A 333 -1.99 7.66 10.40
C ASP A 333 -1.44 6.44 9.63
N ARG A 334 -0.81 6.67 8.48
CA ARG A 334 -0.12 5.66 7.66
C ARG A 334 -1.02 4.54 7.15
N VAL A 335 -2.14 4.91 6.54
CA VAL A 335 -2.92 4.01 5.70
C VAL A 335 -1.99 3.42 4.63
N ILE A 336 -1.78 2.11 4.73
CA ILE A 336 -1.02 1.36 3.74
C ILE A 336 -1.90 1.25 2.51
N ASP A 337 -1.44 1.83 1.40
CA ASP A 337 -2.08 1.62 0.11
C ASP A 337 -1.91 0.15 -0.29
N VAL A 338 -3.00 -0.62 -0.15
CA VAL A 338 -3.12 -2.01 -0.60
C VAL A 338 -3.50 -2.11 -2.08
N GLY A 339 -3.54 -0.98 -2.79
CA GLY A 339 -3.73 -0.89 -4.22
C GLY A 339 -2.58 -1.51 -5.02
N THR A 340 -2.56 -1.25 -6.33
CA THR A 340 -1.55 -1.88 -7.20
C THR A 340 -0.16 -1.40 -6.80
N GLU A 341 0.76 -2.34 -6.53
CA GLU A 341 2.17 -2.03 -6.25
C GLU A 341 2.71 -0.96 -7.20
N TRP A 342 3.53 -0.04 -6.67
CA TRP A 342 4.20 0.99 -7.45
C TRP A 342 4.98 0.36 -8.62
N ARG A 343 4.47 0.49 -9.84
CA ARG A 343 5.13 -0.05 -11.03
C ARG A 343 6.21 0.92 -11.49
N THR A 344 7.40 0.37 -11.70
CA THR A 344 8.50 1.13 -12.31
C THR A 344 8.24 1.28 -13.81
N PHE A 345 7.55 2.34 -14.24
CA PHE A 345 7.23 2.60 -15.66
C PHE A 345 8.45 3.04 -16.52
N GLY A 346 9.67 2.96 -16.00
CA GLY A 346 10.88 3.36 -16.69
C GLY A 346 11.52 2.21 -17.47
N ASP A 347 11.64 2.40 -18.79
CA ASP A 347 12.39 1.62 -19.79
C ASP A 347 12.52 0.11 -19.58
N LYS A 348 11.71 -0.66 -20.32
CA LYS A 348 11.98 -1.96 -20.98
C LYS A 348 12.98 -2.94 -20.31
N GLN A 349 13.07 -2.97 -18.99
CA GLN A 349 13.75 -4.03 -18.27
C GLN A 349 12.69 -4.87 -17.57
N ASP A 350 12.66 -6.15 -17.94
CA ASP A 350 11.76 -7.20 -17.44
C ASP A 350 12.02 -7.54 -15.95
N GLN A 351 12.72 -6.67 -15.22
CA GLN A 351 13.19 -6.87 -13.87
C GLN A 351 12.78 -5.66 -13.03
N ASP A 352 11.71 -5.81 -12.27
CA ASP A 352 11.24 -4.81 -11.30
C ASP A 352 11.84 -5.13 -9.92
N PRO A 353 12.92 -4.45 -9.48
CA PRO A 353 13.56 -4.73 -8.20
C PRO A 353 12.69 -4.33 -6.99
N SER A 354 11.55 -3.66 -7.21
CA SER A 354 10.60 -3.30 -6.16
C SER A 354 9.57 -4.41 -5.90
N ARG A 355 9.42 -5.37 -6.81
CA ARG A 355 8.46 -6.48 -6.71
C ARG A 355 8.98 -7.52 -5.72
N VAL A 356 8.35 -7.59 -4.55
CA VAL A 356 8.69 -8.56 -3.48
C VAL A 356 7.77 -9.79 -3.48
N GLY A 357 6.75 -9.82 -4.35
CA GLY A 357 5.84 -10.95 -4.54
C GLY A 357 5.35 -11.08 -5.99
N ALA A 358 5.04 -12.31 -6.41
CA ALA A 358 4.40 -12.58 -7.70
C ALA A 358 2.87 -12.50 -7.53
N ALA A 359 2.16 -12.06 -8.58
CA ALA A 359 0.70 -12.13 -8.58
C ALA A 359 0.29 -13.60 -8.54
N GLU A 360 -0.39 -13.99 -7.47
CA GLU A 360 -0.92 -15.35 -7.34
C GLU A 360 -2.07 -15.56 -8.33
N ASN A 361 -2.15 -16.75 -8.91
CA ASN A 361 -3.30 -17.12 -9.70
C ASN A 361 -4.40 -17.67 -8.77
N PRO A 362 -5.52 -16.95 -8.56
CA PRO A 362 -6.59 -17.39 -7.65
C PRO A 362 -7.30 -18.67 -8.13
N LEU A 363 -7.06 -19.10 -9.38
CA LEU A 363 -7.57 -20.34 -9.92
C LEU A 363 -6.74 -21.56 -9.49
N LEU A 364 -5.56 -21.40 -8.92
CA LEU A 364 -4.78 -22.50 -8.34
C LEU A 364 -5.00 -22.59 -6.84
N GLY A 365 -4.64 -23.71 -6.22
CA GLY A 365 -4.57 -23.79 -4.77
C GLY A 365 -3.52 -22.81 -4.26
N SER A 366 -3.90 -21.92 -3.34
CA SER A 366 -2.97 -21.05 -2.61
C SER A 366 -2.06 -21.93 -1.75
N GLY A 367 -0.93 -22.37 -2.32
CA GLY A 367 -0.11 -23.42 -1.73
C GLY A 367 1.28 -23.58 -2.31
N ASP A 368 1.84 -22.54 -2.91
CA ASP A 368 3.18 -22.55 -3.47
C ASP A 368 3.97 -21.38 -2.86
N LEU A 369 4.40 -21.56 -1.59
CA LEU A 369 5.47 -20.74 -0.99
C LEU A 369 6.85 -21.12 -1.57
N SER A 370 6.89 -21.79 -2.72
CA SER A 370 8.09 -22.34 -3.34
C SER A 370 8.55 -21.51 -4.52
N THR A 371 9.83 -21.15 -4.52
CA THR A 371 10.47 -20.53 -5.69
C THR A 371 11.04 -21.60 -6.61
N MET A 372 10.99 -21.40 -7.93
CA MET A 372 11.67 -22.26 -8.89
C MET A 372 13.13 -21.80 -9.10
N ILE A 373 14.08 -22.73 -9.00
CA ILE A 373 15.47 -22.48 -9.40
C ILE A 373 15.57 -22.67 -10.92
N GLY A 374 15.95 -21.60 -11.63
CA GLY A 374 16.18 -21.63 -13.08
C GLY A 374 17.54 -22.25 -13.46
N PRO A 375 17.70 -22.69 -14.71
CA PRO A 375 18.99 -23.15 -15.21
C PRO A 375 19.99 -21.99 -15.21
N SER A 376 21.20 -22.24 -14.74
CA SER A 376 22.28 -21.26 -14.72
C SER A 376 23.30 -21.54 -15.83
N ASN A 377 23.64 -20.51 -16.60
CA ASN A 377 24.58 -20.61 -17.72
C ASN A 377 26.06 -20.56 -17.30
N HIS A 378 26.34 -20.51 -16.00
CA HIS A 378 27.71 -20.48 -15.48
C HIS A 378 28.27 -21.89 -15.31
N SER A 379 29.52 -22.10 -15.73
CA SER A 379 30.25 -23.39 -15.65
C SER A 379 30.30 -23.98 -14.24
N ALA A 380 30.30 -23.14 -13.19
CA ALA A 380 30.26 -23.57 -11.79
C ALA A 380 29.00 -24.38 -11.41
N SER A 381 27.95 -24.28 -12.21
CA SER A 381 26.64 -24.91 -12.00
C SER A 381 26.57 -26.36 -12.44
N PHE A 382 27.60 -26.83 -13.15
CA PHE A 382 27.73 -28.20 -13.62
C PHE A 382 28.79 -28.94 -12.80
N ASP A 383 28.60 -30.23 -12.59
CA ASP A 383 29.60 -31.12 -12.02
C ASP A 383 30.68 -31.45 -13.05
N GLU A 384 31.69 -32.18 -12.60
CA GLU A 384 32.86 -32.55 -13.40
C GLU A 384 32.49 -33.39 -14.65
N PHE A 385 31.30 -34.00 -14.65
CA PHE A 385 30.75 -34.78 -15.75
C PHE A 385 29.75 -34.00 -16.61
N GLY A 386 29.57 -32.69 -16.35
CA GLY A 386 28.68 -31.81 -17.10
C GLY A 386 27.19 -31.91 -16.72
N ALA A 387 26.84 -32.61 -15.64
CA ALA A 387 25.48 -32.64 -15.13
C ALA A 387 25.21 -31.45 -14.20
N ALA A 388 24.00 -30.88 -14.27
CA ALA A 388 23.63 -29.75 -13.44
C ALA A 388 23.61 -30.14 -11.96
N LYS A 389 24.43 -29.45 -11.14
CA LYS A 389 24.54 -29.70 -9.69
C LYS A 389 23.24 -29.43 -8.94
N TYR A 390 22.46 -28.46 -9.41
CA TYR A 390 21.18 -28.10 -8.85
C TYR A 390 20.07 -28.63 -9.76
N GLN A 391 19.39 -29.68 -9.29
CA GLN A 391 18.24 -30.25 -9.98
C GLN A 391 16.96 -29.72 -9.35
N ASN A 392 16.05 -29.23 -10.20
CA ASN A 392 14.78 -28.69 -9.77
C ASN A 392 13.86 -29.84 -9.31
N LYS A 393 13.81 -30.12 -8.00
CA LYS A 393 12.87 -31.10 -7.43
C LYS A 393 11.49 -30.45 -7.39
N ARG A 394 10.63 -30.84 -8.34
CA ARG A 394 9.25 -30.33 -8.45
C ARG A 394 8.47 -30.64 -7.16
N THR A 395 8.01 -29.62 -6.46
CA THR A 395 7.02 -29.72 -5.38
C THR A 395 5.75 -28.95 -5.74
N MET A 396 5.16 -29.23 -6.91
CA MET A 396 3.80 -28.76 -7.20
C MET A 396 2.81 -29.84 -6.79
N SER A 397 1.70 -29.42 -6.17
CA SER A 397 0.55 -30.29 -5.91
C SER A 397 0.12 -30.99 -7.20
N SER A 398 -0.16 -32.29 -7.11
CA SER A 398 -0.61 -33.10 -8.25
C SER A 398 -1.93 -32.57 -8.84
N SER A 399 -2.76 -31.94 -8.00
CA SER A 399 -4.00 -31.28 -8.41
C SER A 399 -3.74 -30.01 -9.23
N ASP A 400 -2.88 -29.10 -8.75
CA ASP A 400 -2.51 -27.87 -9.48
C ASP A 400 -1.80 -28.18 -10.79
N ARG A 401 -0.97 -29.23 -10.83
CA ARG A 401 -0.36 -29.70 -12.09
C ARG A 401 -1.42 -30.07 -13.13
N THR A 402 -2.51 -30.68 -12.71
CA THR A 402 -3.62 -31.06 -13.59
C THR A 402 -4.39 -29.83 -14.07
N LEU A 403 -4.66 -28.87 -13.18
CA LEU A 403 -5.28 -27.59 -13.51
C LEU A 403 -4.44 -26.80 -14.52
N ILE A 404 -3.14 -26.63 -14.27
CA ILE A 404 -2.21 -25.90 -15.16
C ILE A 404 -2.17 -26.50 -16.56
N ASN A 405 -2.07 -27.83 -16.66
CA ASN A 405 -2.08 -28.50 -17.95
C ASN A 405 -3.41 -28.27 -18.68
N SER A 406 -4.53 -28.32 -17.97
CA SER A 406 -5.86 -28.11 -18.55
C SER A 406 -6.06 -26.66 -18.99
N PHE A 407 -5.64 -25.67 -18.19
CA PHE A 407 -5.68 -24.25 -18.55
C PHE A 407 -4.83 -23.95 -19.79
N ARG A 408 -3.68 -24.61 -19.94
CA ARG A 408 -2.85 -24.50 -21.15
C ARG A 408 -3.56 -25.03 -22.39
N GLU A 409 -4.24 -26.18 -22.28
CA GLU A 409 -5.01 -26.74 -23.39
C GLU A 409 -6.22 -25.86 -23.73
N ILE A 410 -6.92 -25.30 -22.74
CA ILE A 410 -8.01 -24.33 -22.96
C ILE A 410 -7.49 -23.09 -23.70
N GLY A 411 -6.36 -22.52 -23.27
CA GLY A 411 -5.72 -21.39 -23.96
C GLY A 411 -5.35 -21.74 -25.41
N THR A 412 -4.75 -22.90 -25.64
CA THR A 412 -4.37 -23.36 -26.98
C THR A 412 -5.59 -23.51 -27.90
N MET A 413 -6.69 -24.08 -27.39
CA MET A 413 -7.94 -24.17 -28.15
C MET A 413 -8.51 -22.78 -28.44
N ALA A 414 -8.54 -21.91 -27.44
CA ALA A 414 -9.09 -20.56 -27.57
C ALA A 414 -8.32 -19.70 -28.59
N ASP A 415 -6.99 -19.79 -28.60
CA ASP A 415 -6.13 -19.06 -29.54
C ASP A 415 -6.37 -19.48 -30.99
N ARG A 416 -6.61 -20.79 -31.25
CA ARG A 416 -6.89 -21.29 -32.62
C ARG A 416 -8.16 -20.71 -33.25
N ILE A 417 -9.13 -20.31 -32.43
CA ILE A 417 -10.40 -19.69 -32.87
C ILE A 417 -10.50 -18.22 -32.46
N ASN A 418 -9.37 -17.60 -32.08
CA ASN A 418 -9.24 -16.19 -31.71
C ASN A 418 -10.29 -15.74 -30.67
N LEU A 419 -10.51 -16.55 -29.63
CA LEU A 419 -11.44 -16.18 -28.56
C LEU A 419 -10.83 -15.14 -27.61
N PRO A 420 -11.61 -14.15 -27.15
CA PRO A 420 -11.20 -13.21 -26.11
C PRO A 420 -10.75 -13.88 -24.81
N ARG A 421 -9.78 -13.27 -24.13
CA ARG A 421 -9.26 -13.78 -22.84
C ARG A 421 -10.32 -13.88 -21.74
N THR A 422 -11.36 -13.04 -21.78
CA THR A 422 -12.50 -13.12 -20.87
C THR A 422 -13.20 -14.48 -20.93
N ILE A 423 -13.37 -15.05 -22.13
CA ILE A 423 -13.96 -16.38 -22.34
C ILE A 423 -13.01 -17.47 -21.82
N VAL A 424 -11.70 -17.32 -22.01
CA VAL A 424 -10.67 -18.24 -21.50
C VAL A 424 -10.70 -18.29 -19.97
N ASP A 425 -10.73 -17.13 -19.31
CA ASP A 425 -10.75 -17.03 -17.86
C ASP A 425 -12.05 -17.64 -17.28
N ARG A 426 -13.19 -17.40 -17.94
CA ARG A 426 -14.48 -18.03 -17.61
C ARG A 426 -14.43 -19.55 -17.78
N ALA A 427 -13.84 -20.05 -18.86
CA ALA A 427 -13.68 -21.49 -19.10
C ALA A 427 -12.76 -22.15 -18.05
N ASN A 428 -11.67 -21.49 -17.66
CA ASN A 428 -10.77 -21.95 -16.60
C ASN A 428 -11.47 -22.02 -15.24
N LEU A 429 -12.32 -21.03 -14.91
CA LEU A 429 -13.13 -21.04 -13.69
C LEU A 429 -14.11 -22.23 -13.66
N LEU A 430 -14.83 -22.46 -14.76
CA LEU A 430 -15.75 -23.60 -14.89
C LEU A 430 -15.00 -24.93 -14.75
N PHE A 431 -13.83 -25.05 -15.38
CA PHE A 431 -13.01 -26.25 -15.27
C PHE A 431 -12.57 -26.52 -13.82
N LYS A 432 -12.12 -25.48 -13.09
CA LYS A 432 -11.77 -25.58 -11.67
C LYS A 432 -12.95 -26.10 -10.84
N GLN A 433 -14.12 -25.48 -10.99
CA GLN A 433 -15.34 -25.87 -10.26
C GLN A 433 -15.72 -27.34 -10.51
N VAL A 434 -15.70 -27.78 -11.77
CA VAL A 434 -15.99 -29.17 -12.13
C VAL A 434 -14.95 -30.13 -11.55
N HIS A 435 -13.67 -29.79 -11.65
CA HIS A 435 -12.58 -30.61 -11.12
C HIS A 435 -12.64 -30.75 -9.60
N GLU A 436 -12.96 -29.67 -8.87
CA GLU A 436 -13.11 -29.68 -7.41
C GLU A 436 -14.37 -30.44 -6.95
N SER A 437 -15.47 -30.37 -7.70
CA SER A 437 -16.72 -31.10 -7.38
C SER A 437 -16.56 -32.63 -7.45
N ARG A 438 -15.53 -33.13 -8.14
CA ARG A 438 -15.25 -34.57 -8.37
C ARG A 438 -16.40 -35.38 -8.98
N SER A 439 -17.46 -34.73 -9.45
CA SER A 439 -18.65 -35.35 -10.06
C SER A 439 -18.34 -36.09 -11.36
N LEU A 440 -17.38 -35.58 -12.15
CA LEU A 440 -17.01 -36.15 -13.46
C LEU A 440 -15.67 -36.91 -13.43
N LYS A 441 -15.28 -37.43 -12.25
CA LYS A 441 -14.01 -38.14 -12.07
C LYS A 441 -13.98 -39.43 -12.91
N GLY A 442 -13.10 -39.46 -13.92
CA GLY A 442 -12.95 -40.59 -14.86
C GLY A 442 -13.26 -40.24 -16.32
N ARG A 443 -13.86 -39.09 -16.60
CA ARG A 443 -13.91 -38.52 -17.95
C ARG A 443 -12.56 -37.90 -18.31
N SER A 444 -12.25 -37.80 -19.60
CA SER A 444 -10.99 -37.19 -20.04
C SER A 444 -10.97 -35.70 -19.70
N ASN A 445 -9.85 -35.23 -19.15
CA ASN A 445 -9.68 -33.82 -18.82
C ASN A 445 -9.81 -32.93 -20.07
N ASP A 446 -9.33 -33.41 -21.22
CA ASP A 446 -9.48 -32.72 -22.50
C ASP A 446 -10.95 -32.55 -22.91
N ALA A 447 -11.82 -33.54 -22.62
CA ALA A 447 -13.25 -33.45 -22.92
C ALA A 447 -13.95 -32.45 -21.98
N ILE A 448 -13.61 -32.48 -20.70
CA ILE A 448 -14.13 -31.53 -19.71
C ILE A 448 -13.69 -30.11 -20.08
N ALA A 449 -12.42 -29.90 -20.44
CA ALA A 449 -11.88 -28.62 -20.89
C ALA A 449 -12.61 -28.09 -22.14
N SER A 450 -12.82 -28.95 -23.13
CA SER A 450 -13.54 -28.60 -24.37
C SER A 450 -15.00 -28.23 -24.09
N ALA A 451 -15.66 -28.96 -23.19
CA ALA A 451 -17.03 -28.66 -22.76
C ALA A 451 -17.12 -27.35 -21.97
N CYS A 452 -16.16 -27.07 -21.08
CA CYS A 452 -16.08 -25.80 -20.35
C CYS A 452 -15.90 -24.61 -21.30
N LEU A 453 -15.04 -24.74 -22.30
CA LEU A 453 -14.85 -23.72 -23.33
C LEU A 453 -16.14 -23.46 -24.13
N TYR A 454 -16.84 -24.54 -24.52
CA TYR A 454 -18.14 -24.44 -25.20
C TYR A 454 -19.21 -23.71 -24.36
N ILE A 455 -19.30 -24.04 -23.07
CA ILE A 455 -20.26 -23.41 -22.14
C ILE A 455 -19.91 -21.93 -21.95
N ALA A 456 -18.62 -21.60 -21.75
CA ALA A 456 -18.16 -20.23 -21.60
C ALA A 456 -18.52 -19.37 -22.82
N CYS A 457 -18.27 -19.87 -24.04
CA CYS A 457 -18.64 -19.20 -25.28
C CYS A 457 -20.14 -18.87 -25.34
N ARG A 458 -21.00 -19.80 -24.89
CA ARG A 458 -22.45 -19.58 -24.87
C ARG A 458 -22.89 -18.57 -23.81
N GLN A 459 -22.30 -18.60 -22.62
CA GLN A 459 -22.62 -17.67 -21.54
C GLN A 459 -22.26 -16.23 -21.91
N GLU A 460 -21.16 -16.03 -22.62
CA GLU A 460 -20.70 -14.71 -23.10
C GLU A 460 -21.38 -14.27 -24.41
N ASN A 461 -22.47 -14.92 -24.82
CA ASN A 461 -23.22 -14.63 -26.05
C ASN A 461 -22.40 -14.70 -27.36
N VAL A 462 -21.32 -15.47 -27.37
CA VAL A 462 -20.48 -15.75 -28.54
C VAL A 462 -20.54 -17.25 -28.85
N PRO A 463 -21.74 -17.82 -29.12
CA PRO A 463 -21.91 -19.26 -29.20
C PRO A 463 -21.06 -19.85 -30.32
N ARG A 464 -20.29 -20.89 -29.99
CA ARG A 464 -19.62 -21.76 -30.95
C ARG A 464 -20.40 -23.05 -31.10
N THR A 465 -20.38 -23.62 -32.29
CA THR A 465 -20.97 -24.93 -32.56
C THR A 465 -20.06 -26.03 -32.02
N PHE A 466 -20.64 -27.19 -31.71
CA PHE A 466 -19.86 -28.38 -31.33
C PHE A 466 -18.85 -28.81 -32.40
N LYS A 467 -19.12 -28.51 -33.69
CA LYS A 467 -18.19 -28.82 -34.78
C LYS A 467 -16.92 -27.98 -34.69
N GLU A 468 -17.08 -26.68 -34.42
CA GLU A 468 -15.96 -25.76 -34.27
C GLU A 468 -15.08 -26.13 -33.07
N ILE A 469 -15.69 -26.45 -31.92
CA ILE A 469 -14.94 -26.85 -30.71
C ILE A 469 -14.28 -28.23 -30.89
N CYS A 470 -14.93 -29.17 -31.58
CA CYS A 470 -14.35 -30.49 -31.86
C CYS A 470 -13.19 -30.40 -32.86
N ALA A 471 -13.25 -29.50 -33.85
CA ALA A 471 -12.18 -29.32 -34.84
C ALA A 471 -10.86 -28.81 -34.23
N ILE A 472 -10.93 -28.06 -33.12
CA ILE A 472 -9.76 -27.54 -32.42
C ILE A 472 -9.31 -28.41 -31.24
N SER A 473 -10.13 -29.37 -30.82
CA SER A 473 -9.88 -30.28 -29.70
C SER A 473 -9.39 -31.65 -30.18
N LYS A 474 -8.76 -32.42 -29.29
CA LYS A 474 -8.40 -33.83 -29.53
C LYS A 474 -9.59 -34.78 -29.27
N VAL A 475 -10.73 -34.24 -28.87
CA VAL A 475 -11.88 -34.98 -28.34
C VAL A 475 -12.96 -35.13 -29.39
N SER A 476 -13.56 -36.33 -29.45
CA SER A 476 -14.63 -36.62 -30.40
C SER A 476 -15.93 -35.90 -30.03
N LYS A 477 -16.75 -35.60 -31.05
CA LYS A 477 -18.05 -34.93 -30.85
C LYS A 477 -18.98 -35.68 -29.87
N LYS A 478 -18.86 -37.01 -29.77
CA LYS A 478 -19.65 -37.86 -28.85
C LYS A 478 -19.21 -37.70 -27.38
N GLU A 479 -17.98 -37.27 -27.12
CA GLU A 479 -17.44 -37.12 -25.77
C GLU A 479 -17.71 -35.74 -25.16
N ILE A 480 -17.91 -34.70 -25.98
CA ILE A 480 -18.20 -33.32 -25.53
C ILE A 480 -19.69 -33.12 -25.21
N GLY A 481 -20.58 -33.91 -25.82
CA GLY A 481 -22.02 -33.85 -25.58
C GLY A 481 -22.73 -35.09 -26.08
N LEU A 482 -24.01 -35.23 -25.71
CA LEU A 482 -24.87 -36.28 -26.27
C LEU A 482 -25.02 -36.08 -27.79
N PRO A 483 -25.18 -37.15 -28.58
CA PRO A 483 -25.43 -37.03 -30.01
C PRO A 483 -26.58 -36.05 -30.28
N ASN A 484 -26.43 -35.17 -31.28
CA ASN A 484 -27.44 -34.15 -31.63
C ASN A 484 -28.87 -34.72 -31.79
N PRO A 485 -29.08 -35.92 -32.37
CA PRO A 485 -30.41 -36.55 -32.39
C PRO A 485 -30.99 -36.82 -30.99
N VAL A 486 -30.16 -37.27 -30.05
CA VAL A 486 -30.54 -37.56 -28.65
C VAL A 486 -30.84 -36.26 -27.90
N GLN A 487 -30.05 -35.22 -28.12
CA GLN A 487 -30.31 -33.90 -27.51
C GLN A 487 -31.62 -33.26 -28.04
N ARG A 488 -31.86 -33.34 -29.35
CA ARG A 488 -33.11 -32.87 -29.97
C ARG A 488 -34.31 -33.65 -29.42
N ALA A 489 -34.18 -34.98 -29.30
CA ALA A 489 -35.21 -35.82 -28.71
C ALA A 489 -35.47 -35.47 -27.25
N ALA A 490 -34.44 -35.36 -26.41
CA ALA A 490 -34.59 -34.97 -25.00
C ALA A 490 -35.26 -33.60 -24.84
N THR A 491 -34.92 -32.63 -25.69
CA THR A 491 -35.54 -31.29 -25.69
C THR A 491 -37.02 -31.36 -26.05
N HIS A 492 -37.37 -32.13 -27.08
CA HIS A 492 -38.75 -32.33 -27.49
C HIS A 492 -39.56 -33.08 -26.42
N ILE A 493 -38.99 -34.14 -25.84
CA ILE A 493 -39.59 -34.92 -24.75
C ILE A 493 -39.87 -34.03 -23.55
N ALA A 494 -38.91 -33.21 -23.11
CA ALA A 494 -39.08 -32.30 -21.99
C ALA A 494 -40.17 -31.25 -22.25
N LYS A 495 -40.17 -30.65 -23.45
CA LYS A 495 -41.18 -29.65 -23.85
C LYS A 495 -42.57 -30.26 -23.89
N LYS A 496 -42.71 -31.43 -24.54
CA LYS A 496 -43.99 -32.12 -24.71
C LYS A 496 -44.51 -32.68 -23.38
N ALA A 497 -43.63 -33.11 -22.48
CA ALA A 497 -44.01 -33.52 -21.14
C ALA A 497 -44.58 -32.36 -20.30
N GLY A 498 -44.06 -31.14 -20.50
CA GLY A 498 -44.62 -29.92 -19.92
C GLY A 498 -45.94 -29.49 -20.56
N GLU A 499 -46.04 -29.52 -21.90
CA GLU A 499 -47.28 -29.21 -22.63
C GLU A 499 -48.44 -30.16 -22.27
N LEU A 500 -48.12 -31.42 -22.02
CA LEU A 500 -49.10 -32.47 -21.66
C LEU A 500 -49.32 -32.60 -20.14
N ASP A 501 -48.69 -31.73 -19.33
CA ASP A 501 -48.75 -31.71 -17.87
C ASP A 501 -48.58 -33.09 -17.20
N ILE A 502 -47.63 -33.90 -17.70
CA ILE A 502 -47.41 -35.29 -17.25
C ILE A 502 -46.68 -35.33 -15.89
N VAL A 503 -45.98 -34.25 -15.55
CA VAL A 503 -45.06 -34.16 -14.41
C VAL A 503 -45.43 -32.99 -13.48
N PRO A 504 -46.67 -32.93 -12.97
CA PRO A 504 -47.11 -31.83 -12.12
C PRO A 504 -46.31 -31.83 -10.81
N GLY A 505 -45.88 -30.64 -10.38
CA GLY A 505 -45.14 -30.45 -9.13
C GLY A 505 -43.70 -30.96 -9.10
N ARG A 506 -43.13 -31.38 -10.25
CA ARG A 506 -41.70 -31.71 -10.36
C ARG A 506 -40.89 -30.51 -10.84
N SER A 507 -39.69 -30.35 -10.27
CA SER A 507 -38.77 -29.29 -10.71
C SER A 507 -38.43 -29.45 -12.20
N PRO A 508 -38.41 -28.37 -12.99
CA PRO A 508 -38.02 -28.40 -14.40
C PRO A 508 -36.66 -29.08 -14.65
N ILE A 509 -35.73 -28.99 -13.70
CA ILE A 509 -34.41 -29.63 -13.77
C ILE A 509 -34.54 -31.15 -13.71
N SER A 510 -35.40 -31.67 -12.82
CA SER A 510 -35.65 -33.11 -12.69
C SER A 510 -36.36 -33.67 -13.92
N VAL A 511 -37.26 -32.90 -14.53
CA VAL A 511 -37.94 -33.26 -15.79
C VAL A 511 -36.95 -33.32 -16.95
N ALA A 512 -36.06 -32.32 -17.05
CA ALA A 512 -35.01 -32.31 -18.06
C ALA A 512 -34.05 -33.52 -17.91
N ALA A 513 -33.64 -33.83 -16.67
CA ALA A 513 -32.80 -35.00 -16.39
C ALA A 513 -33.48 -36.32 -16.76
N ALA A 514 -34.78 -36.48 -16.46
CA ALA A 514 -35.56 -37.65 -16.87
C ALA A 514 -35.75 -37.75 -18.39
N ALA A 515 -35.95 -36.62 -19.08
CA ALA A 515 -36.03 -36.57 -20.55
C ALA A 515 -34.70 -36.97 -21.21
N ILE A 516 -33.57 -36.53 -20.65
CA ILE A 516 -32.23 -36.93 -21.09
C ILE A 516 -32.02 -38.43 -20.89
N TYR A 517 -32.43 -38.96 -19.73
CA TYR A 517 -32.34 -40.40 -19.45
C TYR A 517 -33.18 -41.21 -20.46
N MET A 518 -34.43 -40.81 -20.70
CA MET A 518 -35.32 -41.46 -21.67
C MET A 518 -34.74 -41.45 -23.09
N ALA A 519 -34.26 -40.29 -23.56
CA ALA A 519 -33.66 -40.17 -24.89
C ALA A 519 -32.36 -40.97 -25.03
N SER A 520 -31.55 -41.03 -23.97
CA SER A 520 -30.31 -41.79 -23.95
C SER A 520 -30.55 -43.30 -23.99
N GLN A 521 -31.52 -43.81 -23.22
CA GLN A 521 -31.88 -45.23 -23.23
C GLN A 521 -32.47 -45.71 -24.57
N ALA A 522 -33.12 -44.81 -25.31
CA ALA A 522 -33.63 -45.09 -26.66
C ALA A 522 -32.55 -45.06 -27.75
N SER A 523 -31.34 -44.63 -27.41
CA SER A 523 -30.19 -44.48 -28.32
C SER A 523 -29.11 -45.54 -28.07
N GLU A 524 -28.12 -45.61 -28.96
CA GLU A 524 -26.92 -46.44 -28.78
C GLU A 524 -26.12 -46.02 -27.52
N ASP A 525 -26.08 -44.72 -27.22
CA ASP A 525 -25.32 -44.14 -26.12
C ASP A 525 -26.15 -44.11 -24.82
N LYS A 526 -26.19 -45.24 -24.11
CA LYS A 526 -26.92 -45.39 -22.84
C LYS A 526 -26.15 -44.78 -21.66
N LYS A 527 -26.78 -43.82 -20.97
CA LYS A 527 -26.28 -43.16 -19.76
C LYS A 527 -27.06 -43.63 -18.54
N THR A 528 -26.34 -43.89 -17.46
CA THR A 528 -26.95 -44.30 -16.19
C THR A 528 -27.61 -43.10 -15.49
N PRO A 529 -28.62 -43.32 -14.62
CA PRO A 529 -29.21 -42.24 -13.82
C PRO A 529 -28.17 -41.49 -12.99
N LYS A 530 -27.16 -42.20 -12.47
CA LYS A 530 -26.04 -41.64 -11.72
C LYS A 530 -25.21 -40.65 -12.53
N GLU A 531 -24.79 -41.04 -13.74
CA GLU A 531 -24.02 -40.15 -14.61
C GLU A 531 -24.80 -38.89 -15.00
N ILE A 532 -26.12 -38.97 -15.12
CA ILE A 532 -26.97 -37.81 -15.41
C ILE A 532 -27.19 -36.97 -14.15
N GLY A 533 -27.37 -37.61 -12.99
CA GLY A 533 -27.54 -36.97 -11.70
C GLY A 533 -26.32 -36.17 -11.26
N ASP A 534 -25.12 -36.74 -11.46
CA ASP A 534 -23.83 -36.09 -11.19
C ASP A 534 -23.65 -34.79 -12.01
N VAL A 535 -24.21 -34.75 -13.24
CA VAL A 535 -24.17 -33.55 -14.11
C VAL A 535 -25.29 -32.56 -13.78
N ALA A 536 -26.51 -33.04 -13.56
CA ALA A 536 -27.69 -32.21 -13.36
C ALA A 536 -27.84 -31.68 -11.92
N GLY A 537 -27.07 -32.22 -10.96
CA GLY A 537 -27.20 -31.91 -9.54
C GLY A 537 -28.48 -32.47 -8.92
N VAL A 538 -29.01 -33.57 -9.47
CA VAL A 538 -30.29 -34.17 -9.06
C VAL A 538 -30.04 -35.61 -8.60
N ALA A 539 -30.57 -35.99 -7.43
CA ALA A 539 -30.44 -37.35 -6.92
C ALA A 539 -31.05 -38.40 -7.88
N ASP A 540 -30.38 -39.55 -8.05
CA ASP A 540 -30.80 -40.65 -8.93
C ASP A 540 -32.26 -41.06 -8.73
N VAL A 541 -32.72 -41.10 -7.48
CA VAL A 541 -34.10 -41.45 -7.11
C VAL A 541 -35.12 -40.47 -7.71
N THR A 542 -34.77 -39.19 -7.82
CA THR A 542 -35.62 -38.14 -8.36
C THR A 542 -35.72 -38.26 -9.88
N ILE A 543 -34.61 -38.61 -10.56
CA ILE A 543 -34.59 -38.88 -12.00
C ILE A 543 -35.49 -40.10 -12.31
N LYS A 544 -35.37 -41.17 -11.52
CA LYS A 544 -36.19 -42.38 -11.68
C LYS A 544 -37.67 -42.11 -11.44
N GLN A 545 -38.02 -41.35 -10.40
CA GLN A 545 -39.41 -40.97 -10.11
C GLN A 545 -40.01 -40.13 -11.24
N ALA A 546 -39.29 -39.14 -11.78
CA ALA A 546 -39.75 -38.34 -12.90
C ALA A 546 -39.86 -39.17 -14.20
N TYR A 547 -38.90 -40.05 -14.46
CA TYR A 547 -38.95 -40.98 -15.59
C TYR A 547 -40.16 -41.92 -15.52
N LYS A 548 -40.48 -42.45 -14.33
CA LYS A 548 -41.65 -43.32 -14.12
C LYS A 548 -42.98 -42.63 -14.44
N LEU A 549 -43.07 -41.32 -14.23
CA LEU A 549 -44.25 -40.53 -14.61
C LEU A 549 -44.35 -40.32 -16.13
N MET A 550 -43.21 -40.16 -16.80
CA MET A 550 -43.15 -39.95 -18.26
C MET A 550 -43.28 -41.25 -19.07
N TYR A 551 -42.87 -42.39 -18.51
CA TYR A 551 -42.82 -43.69 -19.18
C TYR A 551 -44.16 -44.14 -19.81
N PRO A 552 -45.33 -44.03 -19.15
CA PRO A 552 -46.61 -44.47 -19.71
C PRO A 552 -46.97 -43.77 -21.03
N ARG A 553 -46.45 -42.56 -21.25
CA ARG A 553 -46.67 -41.77 -22.48
C ARG A 553 -45.39 -41.62 -23.31
N ALA A 554 -44.38 -42.47 -23.09
CA ALA A 554 -43.10 -42.37 -23.78
C ALA A 554 -43.25 -42.33 -25.31
N ALA A 555 -44.14 -43.16 -25.88
CA ALA A 555 -44.41 -43.21 -27.32
C ALA A 555 -44.89 -41.86 -27.89
N GLU A 556 -45.63 -41.08 -27.10
CA GLU A 556 -46.13 -39.76 -27.51
C GLU A 556 -45.07 -38.67 -27.36
N LEU A 557 -44.08 -38.85 -26.50
CA LEU A 557 -43.08 -37.84 -26.14
C LEU A 557 -41.94 -37.72 -27.16
N PHE A 558 -41.60 -38.81 -27.85
CA PHE A 558 -40.52 -38.80 -28.84
C PHE A 558 -40.91 -38.00 -30.11
N PRO A 559 -39.94 -37.34 -30.77
CA PRO A 559 -40.13 -36.81 -32.12
C PRO A 559 -40.46 -37.92 -33.12
N LYS A 560 -41.34 -37.65 -34.09
CA LYS A 560 -41.69 -38.61 -35.15
C LYS A 560 -40.50 -38.98 -36.05
N ASP A 561 -39.49 -38.12 -36.15
CA ASP A 561 -38.26 -38.30 -36.93
C ASP A 561 -37.13 -38.98 -36.14
N PHE A 562 -37.36 -39.40 -34.89
CA PHE A 562 -36.32 -40.02 -34.07
C PHE A 562 -36.04 -41.46 -34.51
N LYS A 563 -34.76 -41.77 -34.77
CA LYS A 563 -34.30 -43.13 -35.08
C LYS A 563 -34.02 -43.90 -33.79
N PHE A 564 -34.92 -44.81 -33.44
CA PHE A 564 -34.78 -45.66 -32.27
C PHE A 564 -33.68 -46.72 -32.49
N PHE A 565 -32.75 -46.81 -31.54
CA PHE A 565 -31.85 -47.96 -31.43
C PHE A 565 -32.47 -49.04 -30.54
N THR A 566 -33.13 -48.61 -29.45
CA THR A 566 -33.98 -49.46 -28.62
C THR A 566 -35.42 -48.96 -28.76
N PRO A 567 -36.38 -49.79 -29.21
CA PRO A 567 -37.78 -49.39 -29.36
C PRO A 567 -38.41 -49.09 -28.00
N VAL A 568 -39.50 -48.32 -27.98
CA VAL A 568 -40.11 -47.79 -26.75
C VAL A 568 -40.54 -48.91 -25.80
N GLU A 569 -41.01 -50.04 -26.34
CA GLU A 569 -41.46 -51.22 -25.61
C GLU A 569 -40.31 -51.93 -24.88
N GLN A 570 -39.06 -51.71 -25.32
CA GLN A 570 -37.85 -52.30 -24.73
C GLN A 570 -37.06 -51.29 -23.88
N LEU A 571 -37.60 -50.10 -23.64
CA LEU A 571 -37.00 -49.15 -22.72
C LEU A 571 -37.03 -49.71 -21.29
N PRO A 572 -35.95 -49.54 -20.51
CA PRO A 572 -35.86 -50.11 -19.18
C PRO A 572 -36.97 -49.55 -18.28
N LEU A 573 -37.79 -50.44 -17.74
CA LEU A 573 -38.63 -50.22 -16.57
C LEU A 573 -37.73 -50.43 -15.34
N GLN A 574 -37.48 -49.36 -14.58
CA GLN A 574 -36.81 -49.46 -13.28
C GLN A 574 -37.81 -49.48 -12.13
#